data_AF-A0A2S3HS24-F1
#
_entry.id   AF-A0A2S3HS24-F1
#
_cell.length_a   1.000
_cell.length_b   1.000
_cell.length_c   1.000
_cell.angle_alpha   90.00
_cell.angle_beta   90.00
_cell.angle_gamma   90.00
#
_symmetry.space_group_name_H-M   'P 1'
#
loop_
_entity.id
_entity.type
_entity.pdbx_description
1 polymer ?
#
loop_
_entity_poly.entity_id
_entity_poly.type
_entity_poly.pdbx_seq_one_letter_code
_entity_poly.pdbx_strand_id
1 'polypeptide(L)'
;MSSSDQKPAAAPASGAAEPSPPGRPTAVSSQVLDMGAQMVQALKPVRQMKLHACSFALYAHDLRRQMEVHHFLSRLNQDVVQCAVYDSDKPSARLIGVEYIVSDTIFEGLPPEEQRLWHSHAYEVKAGLWTAVGVPEALQSSEMASLARTYGKFWCTWQVDRGDALPLGAPALMVSPQAAEPGRARGDLVRGRDERYGVDSSAGGLKAARVEMEEPEWINPNADYWRLHGKGFAVDVVQAEMKRHAPFP
;
A
#
# COMPACT_ATOMS: atom_id res chain seq x y z
N MET A 1 -1.61 13.63 21.20
CA MET A 1 -1.82 13.03 19.87
C MET A 1 -1.35 11.60 19.99
N SER A 2 -2.16 10.58 19.68
CA SER A 2 -1.68 9.20 19.83
C SER A 2 -0.49 9.02 18.90
N SER A 3 0.69 8.77 19.46
CA SER A 3 1.82 8.22 18.72
C SER A 3 1.36 7.00 17.95
N SER A 4 2.03 6.68 16.84
CA SER A 4 1.76 5.51 16.00
C SER A 4 1.81 4.17 16.77
N ASP A 5 2.28 4.20 18.02
CA ASP A 5 2.50 3.04 18.91
C ASP A 5 1.44 2.87 20.01
N GLN A 6 0.52 3.81 20.21
CA GLN A 6 -0.52 3.69 21.24
C GLN A 6 -1.84 3.21 20.63
N LYS A 7 -2.52 2.27 21.31
CA LYS A 7 -3.91 1.93 20.99
C LYS A 7 -4.72 3.23 20.95
N PRO A 8 -5.39 3.56 19.84
CA PRO A 8 -6.27 4.73 19.80
C PRO A 8 -7.32 4.60 20.90
N ALA A 9 -7.67 5.74 21.51
CA ALA A 9 -8.85 5.81 22.34
C ALA A 9 -10.06 5.36 21.50
N ALA A 10 -10.96 4.57 22.08
CA ALA A 10 -12.12 4.04 21.38
C ALA A 10 -12.90 5.19 20.72
N ALA A 11 -13.04 5.14 19.40
CA ALA A 11 -13.97 6.00 18.70
C ALA A 11 -15.39 5.70 19.23
N PRO A 12 -16.24 6.72 19.44
CA PRO A 12 -17.61 6.48 19.88
C PRO A 12 -18.31 5.56 18.87
N ALA A 13 -18.71 4.39 19.36
CA ALA A 13 -19.19 3.28 18.56
C ALA A 13 -20.46 3.63 17.77
N SER A 14 -20.48 3.24 16.50
CA SER A 14 -21.69 2.93 15.74
C SER A 14 -21.63 1.44 15.42
N GLY A 15 -22.63 0.68 15.89
CA GLY A 15 -22.57 -0.77 16.04
C GLY A 15 -22.44 -1.60 14.75
N ALA A 16 -21.98 -2.84 14.94
CA ALA A 16 -22.18 -4.10 14.20
C ALA A 16 -22.29 -4.13 12.65
N ALA A 17 -21.92 -3.07 11.93
CA ALA A 17 -21.66 -3.08 10.49
C ALA A 17 -20.19 -2.71 10.23
N GLU A 18 -19.66 -3.04 9.05
CA GLU A 18 -18.33 -2.56 8.62
C GLU A 18 -18.21 -1.06 8.95
N PRO A 19 -17.13 -0.62 9.61
CA PRO A 19 -17.04 0.74 10.15
C PRO A 19 -17.00 1.75 9.01
N SER A 20 -18.19 2.24 8.64
CA SER A 20 -18.36 3.36 7.74
C SER A 20 -17.89 4.64 8.45
N PRO A 21 -17.32 5.61 7.73
CA PRO A 21 -16.93 6.88 8.35
C PRO A 21 -18.13 7.55 9.04
N PRO A 22 -17.95 8.16 10.21
CA PRO A 22 -19.03 8.79 10.95
C PRO A 22 -19.56 10.01 10.19
N GLY A 23 -20.86 10.25 10.26
CA GLY A 23 -21.49 11.40 9.60
C GLY A 23 -22.94 11.15 9.21
N ARG A 24 -23.56 12.15 8.60
CA ARG A 24 -24.87 11.99 7.96
C ARG A 24 -24.68 11.32 6.59
N PRO A 25 -25.66 10.53 6.11
CA PRO A 25 -25.64 10.04 4.73
C PRO A 25 -25.52 11.19 3.73
N THR A 26 -24.92 10.91 2.57
CA THR A 26 -24.84 11.86 1.47
C THR A 26 -26.24 12.31 1.08
N ALA A 27 -26.49 13.62 1.13
CA ALA A 27 -27.79 14.18 0.77
C ALA A 27 -28.10 13.95 -0.71
N VAL A 28 -29.39 13.82 -1.06
CA VAL A 28 -29.83 13.69 -2.46
C VAL A 28 -29.34 14.86 -3.32
N SER A 29 -29.32 16.07 -2.76
CA SER A 29 -28.76 17.25 -3.45
C SER A 29 -27.28 17.09 -3.78
N SER A 30 -26.47 16.53 -2.87
CA SER A 30 -25.07 16.23 -3.13
C SER A 30 -24.90 15.15 -4.19
N GLN A 31 -25.71 14.09 -4.15
CA GLN A 31 -25.67 13.04 -5.18
C GLN A 31 -25.99 13.58 -6.58
N VAL A 32 -26.98 14.48 -6.69
CA VAL A 32 -27.31 15.16 -7.96
C VAL A 32 -26.16 16.05 -8.44
N LEU A 33 -25.53 16.79 -7.52
CA LEU A 33 -24.35 17.60 -7.84
C LEU A 33 -23.18 16.74 -8.31
N ASP A 34 -22.90 15.63 -7.63
CA ASP A 34 -21.82 14.71 -7.96
C ASP A 34 -22.05 14.05 -9.33
N MET A 35 -23.30 13.65 -9.64
CA MET A 35 -23.67 13.13 -10.96
C MET A 35 -23.48 14.19 -12.07
N GLY A 36 -23.92 15.43 -11.82
CA GLY A 36 -23.70 16.54 -12.75
C GLY A 36 -22.22 16.80 -12.99
N ALA A 37 -21.41 16.79 -11.92
CA ALA A 37 -19.95 16.93 -12.01
C ALA A 37 -19.31 15.77 -12.79
N GLN A 38 -19.74 14.52 -12.57
CA GLN A 38 -19.24 13.35 -13.29
C GLN A 38 -19.47 13.44 -14.81
N MET A 39 -20.58 14.05 -15.22
CA MET A 39 -20.92 14.23 -16.65
C MET A 39 -20.08 15.30 -17.34
N VAL A 40 -19.71 16.38 -16.63
CA VAL A 40 -19.04 17.55 -17.25
C VAL A 40 -17.54 17.61 -16.99
N GLN A 41 -17.04 16.99 -15.92
CA GLN A 41 -15.62 17.00 -15.58
C GLN A 41 -14.87 15.84 -16.24
N ALA A 42 -13.69 16.15 -16.79
CA ALA A 42 -12.87 15.15 -17.46
C ALA A 42 -12.11 14.21 -16.50
N LEU A 43 -11.85 14.65 -15.26
CA LEU A 43 -11.11 13.90 -14.22
C LEU A 43 -9.82 13.24 -14.74
N LYS A 44 -9.09 13.94 -15.62
CA LYS A 44 -8.00 13.37 -16.44
C LYS A 44 -6.95 12.59 -15.63
N PRO A 45 -6.43 13.09 -14.49
CA PRO A 45 -5.42 12.35 -13.72
C PRO A 45 -5.97 11.07 -13.09
N VAL A 46 -7.17 11.12 -12.52
CA VAL A 46 -7.81 9.97 -11.86
C VAL A 46 -8.09 8.86 -12.88
N ARG A 47 -8.50 9.22 -14.10
CA ARG A 47 -8.73 8.28 -15.20
C ARG A 47 -7.46 7.64 -15.77
N GLN A 48 -6.25 8.00 -15.28
CA GLN A 48 -5.02 7.30 -15.64
C GLN A 48 -4.71 6.10 -14.73
N MET A 49 -5.46 5.88 -13.66
CA MET A 49 -5.37 4.65 -12.87
C MET A 49 -5.96 3.49 -13.67
N LYS A 50 -5.11 2.63 -14.24
CA LYS A 50 -5.49 1.63 -15.25
C LYS A 50 -5.31 0.18 -14.79
N LEU A 51 -4.59 -0.04 -13.70
CA LEU A 51 -4.34 -1.37 -13.16
C LEU A 51 -4.75 -1.39 -11.70
N HIS A 52 -5.52 -2.40 -11.32
CA HIS A 52 -5.85 -2.71 -9.94
C HIS A 52 -5.03 -3.92 -9.51
N ALA A 53 -4.25 -3.76 -8.45
CA ALA A 53 -3.51 -4.85 -7.83
C ALA A 53 -3.89 -5.02 -6.37
N CYS A 54 -3.82 -6.25 -5.89
CA CYS A 54 -3.99 -6.62 -4.50
C CYS A 54 -2.67 -7.20 -3.98
N SER A 55 -2.23 -6.74 -2.81
CA SER A 55 -1.10 -7.29 -2.05
C SER A 55 -1.40 -7.18 -0.56
N PHE A 56 -0.40 -7.42 0.27
CA PHE A 56 -0.44 -7.21 1.71
C PHE A 56 0.60 -6.17 2.11
N ALA A 57 0.32 -5.39 3.13
CA ALA A 57 1.25 -4.41 3.67
C ALA A 57 1.36 -4.55 5.18
N LEU A 58 2.57 -4.36 5.70
CA LEU A 58 2.89 -4.45 7.12
C LEU A 58 3.37 -3.08 7.61
N TYR A 59 3.07 -2.73 8.85
CA TYR A 59 3.59 -1.49 9.44
C TYR A 59 5.09 -1.63 9.69
N ALA A 60 5.90 -0.70 9.17
CA ALA A 60 7.36 -0.84 9.19
C ALA A 60 7.93 -1.01 10.60
N HIS A 61 7.31 -0.38 11.60
CA HIS A 61 7.69 -0.46 13.01
C HIS A 61 6.93 -1.51 13.83
N ASP A 62 5.86 -2.10 13.29
CA ASP A 62 5.09 -3.19 13.92
C ASP A 62 4.59 -4.19 12.87
N LEU A 63 5.47 -5.11 12.48
CA LEU A 63 5.21 -6.11 11.43
C LEU A 63 4.10 -7.11 11.78
N ARG A 64 3.61 -7.12 13.02
CA ARG A 64 2.45 -7.95 13.40
C ARG A 64 1.15 -7.35 12.91
N ARG A 65 1.12 -6.05 12.65
CA ARG A 65 0.00 -5.35 12.05
C ARG A 65 0.12 -5.46 10.54
N GLN A 66 -0.85 -6.15 9.94
CA GLN A 66 -0.86 -6.46 8.51
C GLN A 66 -2.25 -6.22 7.94
N MET A 67 -2.28 -5.74 6.69
CA MET A 67 -3.50 -5.42 5.97
C MET A 67 -3.44 -5.98 4.55
N GLU A 68 -4.56 -6.48 4.04
CA GLU A 68 -4.79 -6.59 2.60
C GLU A 68 -4.96 -5.16 2.06
N VAL A 69 -4.29 -4.84 0.95
CA VAL A 69 -4.29 -3.51 0.36
C VAL A 69 -4.52 -3.57 -1.14
N HIS A 70 -5.23 -2.57 -1.66
CA HIS A 70 -5.61 -2.48 -3.06
C HIS A 70 -4.97 -1.25 -3.71
N HIS A 71 -4.02 -1.49 -4.59
CA HIS A 71 -3.32 -0.48 -5.35
C HIS A 71 -4.09 -0.19 -6.64
N PHE A 72 -4.36 1.08 -6.90
CA PHE A 72 -4.85 1.57 -8.19
C PHE A 72 -3.74 2.39 -8.85
N LEU A 73 -3.10 1.79 -9.85
CA LEU A 73 -1.80 2.20 -10.37
C LEU A 73 -1.95 3.11 -11.59
N SER A 74 -1.19 4.20 -11.59
CA SER A 74 -0.96 5.06 -12.74
C SER A 74 0.54 5.11 -13.04
N ARG A 75 0.93 4.64 -14.23
CA ARG A 75 2.30 4.73 -14.71
C ARG A 75 2.62 6.16 -15.16
N LEU A 76 3.59 6.81 -14.52
CA LEU A 76 4.06 8.14 -14.93
C LEU A 76 5.07 8.05 -16.06
N ASN A 77 5.98 7.08 -15.97
CA ASN A 77 6.91 6.66 -17.02
C ASN A 77 7.29 5.17 -16.78
N GLN A 78 8.23 4.61 -17.55
CA GLN A 78 8.58 3.20 -17.41
C GLN A 78 9.14 2.84 -16.02
N ASP A 79 9.81 3.79 -15.37
CA ASP A 79 10.54 3.61 -14.12
C ASP A 79 9.80 4.14 -12.89
N VAL A 80 8.66 4.82 -13.06
CA VAL A 80 7.92 5.46 -11.98
C VAL A 80 6.44 5.21 -12.10
N VAL A 81 5.88 4.56 -11.10
CA VAL A 81 4.44 4.33 -10.93
C VAL A 81 3.98 4.97 -9.62
N GLN A 82 2.77 5.52 -9.63
CA GLN A 82 2.11 6.02 -8.42
C GLN A 82 0.79 5.28 -8.21
N CYS A 83 0.47 5.01 -6.95
CA CYS A 83 -0.68 4.23 -6.55
C CYS A 83 -1.53 5.05 -5.58
N ALA A 84 -2.85 5.10 -5.82
CA ALA A 84 -3.80 5.32 -4.74
C ALA A 84 -4.07 3.97 -4.08
N VAL A 85 -3.94 3.90 -2.75
CA VAL A 85 -4.09 2.64 -2.00
C VAL A 85 -5.36 2.65 -1.17
N TYR A 86 -6.17 1.61 -1.31
CA TYR A 86 -7.46 1.44 -0.63
C TYR A 86 -7.44 0.20 0.28
N ASP A 87 -8.33 0.18 1.28
CA ASP A 87 -8.49 -0.95 2.20
C ASP A 87 -9.35 -2.11 1.66
N SER A 88 -10.04 -1.89 0.54
CA SER A 88 -10.85 -2.89 -0.16
C SER A 88 -11.02 -2.50 -1.63
N ASP A 89 -11.63 -3.37 -2.42
CA ASP A 89 -12.05 -3.12 -3.81
C ASP A 89 -13.53 -2.68 -3.92
N LYS A 90 -14.21 -2.48 -2.79
CA LYS A 90 -15.62 -2.09 -2.74
C LYS A 90 -15.81 -0.63 -3.19
N PRO A 91 -16.98 -0.25 -3.73
CA PRO A 91 -17.29 1.14 -4.04
C PRO A 91 -17.21 2.11 -2.83
N SER A 92 -17.33 1.58 -1.62
CA SER A 92 -17.23 2.32 -0.35
C SER A 92 -15.83 2.25 0.29
N ALA A 93 -14.82 1.76 -0.44
CA ALA A 93 -13.47 1.61 0.08
C ALA A 93 -12.88 2.95 0.54
N ARG A 94 -12.09 2.90 1.61
CA ARG A 94 -11.41 4.07 2.16
C ARG A 94 -10.06 4.22 1.48
N LEU A 95 -9.75 5.43 1.01
CA LEU A 95 -8.39 5.76 0.58
C LEU A 95 -7.49 5.75 1.82
N ILE A 96 -6.62 4.77 1.93
CA ILE A 96 -5.75 4.57 3.09
C ILE A 96 -4.34 5.12 2.90
N GLY A 97 -3.95 5.48 1.67
CA GLY A 97 -2.64 6.09 1.46
C GLY A 97 -2.22 6.15 0.00
N VAL A 98 -0.92 6.36 -0.18
CA VAL A 98 -0.26 6.42 -1.48
C VAL A 98 1.02 5.62 -1.47
N GLU A 99 1.28 4.93 -2.56
CA GLU A 99 2.54 4.26 -2.79
C GLU A 99 3.19 4.79 -4.07
N TYR A 100 4.50 5.00 -4.01
CA TYR A 100 5.32 5.24 -5.19
C TYR A 100 6.20 4.03 -5.42
N ILE A 101 6.25 3.58 -6.66
CA ILE A 101 7.04 2.44 -7.09
C ILE A 101 8.07 2.94 -8.09
N VAL A 102 9.34 2.59 -7.87
CA VAL A 102 10.44 2.98 -8.74
C VAL A 102 11.27 1.77 -9.19
N SER A 103 11.90 1.87 -10.36
CA SER A 103 12.85 0.86 -10.81
C SER A 103 14.07 0.76 -9.89
N ASP A 104 14.74 -0.39 -9.93
CA ASP A 104 16.04 -0.61 -9.29
C ASP A 104 17.03 0.52 -9.59
N THR A 105 17.12 0.95 -10.85
CA THR A 105 18.03 2.00 -11.30
C THR A 105 17.77 3.35 -10.60
N ILE A 106 16.51 3.74 -10.45
CA ILE A 106 16.17 4.97 -9.71
C ILE A 106 16.48 4.79 -8.22
N PHE A 107 16.08 3.66 -7.66
CA PHE A 107 16.28 3.37 -6.24
C PHE A 107 17.76 3.42 -5.84
N GLU A 108 18.65 2.80 -6.62
CA GLU A 108 20.10 2.80 -6.37
C GLU A 108 20.69 4.22 -6.41
N GLY A 109 20.08 5.14 -7.15
CA GLY A 109 20.47 6.55 -7.20
C GLY A 109 19.98 7.40 -6.02
N LEU A 110 19.11 6.89 -5.16
CA LEU A 110 18.59 7.64 -4.02
C LEU A 110 19.64 7.79 -2.91
N PRO A 111 19.58 8.87 -2.11
CA PRO A 111 20.41 8.99 -0.91
C PRO A 111 20.22 7.79 0.04
N PRO A 112 21.28 7.27 0.69
CA PRO A 112 21.17 6.10 1.56
C PRO A 112 20.14 6.23 2.69
N GLU A 113 19.94 7.44 3.23
CA GLU A 113 18.91 7.69 4.25
C GLU A 113 17.50 7.57 3.68
N GLU A 114 17.29 7.99 2.43
CA GLU A 114 16.01 7.89 1.74
C GLU A 114 15.70 6.44 1.38
N GLN A 115 16.70 5.67 0.91
CA GLN A 115 16.56 4.25 0.58
C GLN A 115 15.96 3.41 1.72
N ARG A 116 16.22 3.78 2.99
CA ARG A 116 15.69 3.10 4.19
C ARG A 116 14.18 3.19 4.35
N LEU A 117 13.54 4.12 3.63
CA LEU A 117 12.11 4.31 3.64
C LEU A 117 11.38 3.50 2.55
N TRP A 118 12.09 2.61 1.85
CA TRP A 118 11.55 1.79 0.78
C TRP A 118 11.64 0.31 1.11
N HIS A 119 10.79 -0.47 0.46
CA HIS A 119 10.77 -1.93 0.53
C HIS A 119 10.92 -2.54 -0.87
N SER A 120 11.44 -3.75 -0.96
CA SER A 120 11.56 -4.47 -2.24
C SER A 120 10.27 -5.23 -2.57
N HIS A 121 9.90 -5.28 -3.85
CA HIS A 121 8.75 -6.08 -4.30
C HIS A 121 9.10 -7.52 -4.70
N ALA A 122 10.41 -7.85 -4.80
CA ALA A 122 10.88 -9.15 -5.29
C ALA A 122 10.20 -10.34 -4.63
N TYR A 123 10.23 -10.41 -3.29
CA TYR A 123 9.64 -11.53 -2.56
C TYR A 123 8.13 -11.60 -2.74
N GLU A 124 7.40 -10.50 -2.54
CA GLU A 124 5.94 -10.52 -2.57
C GLU A 124 5.39 -10.90 -3.96
N VAL A 125 6.06 -10.46 -5.03
CA VAL A 125 5.69 -10.80 -6.40
C VAL A 125 5.92 -12.29 -6.64
N LYS A 126 7.11 -12.80 -6.31
CA LYS A 126 7.48 -14.21 -6.55
C LYS A 126 6.75 -15.18 -5.64
N ALA A 127 6.38 -14.75 -4.44
CA ALA A 127 5.55 -15.54 -3.54
C ALA A 127 4.06 -15.56 -3.97
N GLY A 128 3.69 -14.89 -5.07
CA GLY A 128 2.31 -14.81 -5.54
C GLY A 128 1.40 -13.96 -4.63
N LEU A 129 1.99 -13.10 -3.79
CA LEU A 129 1.25 -12.24 -2.87
C LEU A 129 0.73 -10.99 -3.59
N TRP A 130 1.53 -10.42 -4.49
CA TRP A 130 1.08 -9.35 -5.39
C TRP A 130 0.37 -9.91 -6.63
N THR A 131 -0.85 -9.46 -6.90
CA THR A 131 -1.62 -9.91 -8.08
C THR A 131 -2.40 -8.77 -8.71
N ALA A 132 -2.37 -8.67 -10.04
CA ALA A 132 -3.36 -7.88 -10.76
C ALA A 132 -4.72 -8.59 -10.71
N VAL A 133 -5.72 -7.94 -10.09
CA VAL A 133 -7.03 -8.57 -9.83
C VAL A 133 -7.76 -8.79 -11.14
N GLY A 134 -8.24 -10.03 -11.37
CA GLY A 134 -8.98 -10.41 -12.57
C GLY A 134 -8.15 -10.53 -13.85
N VAL A 135 -6.82 -10.36 -13.77
CA VAL A 135 -5.91 -10.51 -14.92
C VAL A 135 -5.28 -11.91 -14.90
N PRO A 136 -5.46 -12.74 -15.93
CA PRO A 136 -4.81 -14.06 -16.01
C PRO A 136 -3.28 -13.96 -15.94
N GLU A 137 -2.63 -14.93 -15.29
CA GLU A 137 -1.16 -14.94 -15.11
C GLU A 137 -0.39 -14.78 -16.44
N ALA A 138 -0.86 -15.45 -17.50
CA ALA A 138 -0.25 -15.35 -18.83
C ALA A 138 -0.25 -13.92 -19.42
N LEU A 139 -1.15 -13.04 -18.98
CA LEU A 139 -1.22 -11.64 -19.42
C LEU A 139 -0.48 -10.67 -18.49
N GLN A 140 -0.26 -11.04 -17.22
CA GLN A 140 0.46 -10.20 -16.25
C GLN A 140 1.91 -10.63 -16.03
N SER A 141 2.35 -11.80 -16.49
CA SER A 141 3.69 -12.34 -16.18
C SER A 141 4.84 -11.38 -16.49
N SER A 142 4.81 -10.69 -17.63
CA SER A 142 5.83 -9.69 -17.96
C SER A 142 5.80 -8.45 -17.06
N GLU A 143 4.60 -7.99 -16.68
CA GLU A 143 4.43 -6.88 -15.73
C GLU A 143 4.90 -7.29 -14.33
N MET A 144 4.59 -8.50 -13.90
CA MET A 144 5.09 -9.06 -12.65
C MET A 144 6.62 -9.16 -12.68
N ALA A 145 7.23 -9.54 -13.81
CA ALA A 145 8.68 -9.64 -13.93
C ALA A 145 9.36 -8.27 -13.80
N SER A 146 8.75 -7.24 -14.40
CA SER A 146 9.20 -5.87 -14.19
C SER A 146 9.04 -5.46 -12.74
N LEU A 147 7.88 -5.72 -12.12
CA LEU A 147 7.58 -5.33 -10.75
C LEU A 147 8.50 -6.02 -9.73
N ALA A 148 8.89 -7.27 -9.94
CA ALA A 148 9.82 -7.99 -9.06
C ALA A 148 11.18 -7.28 -8.90
N ARG A 149 11.53 -6.39 -9.83
CA ARG A 149 12.76 -5.59 -9.83
C ARG A 149 12.58 -4.16 -9.32
N THR A 150 11.44 -3.85 -8.69
CA THR A 150 11.12 -2.50 -8.24
C THR A 150 11.10 -2.39 -6.72
N TYR A 151 11.09 -1.13 -6.26
CA TYR A 151 11.02 -0.76 -4.85
C TYR A 151 9.82 0.15 -4.61
N GLY A 152 9.14 -0.04 -3.48
CA GLY A 152 7.95 0.70 -3.07
C GLY A 152 8.19 1.59 -1.86
N LYS A 153 7.62 2.81 -1.87
CA LYS A 153 7.49 3.69 -0.70
C LYS A 153 6.01 3.96 -0.45
N PHE A 154 5.47 3.27 0.55
CA PHE A 154 4.06 3.35 0.90
C PHE A 154 3.85 4.07 2.24
N TRP A 155 3.12 5.19 2.21
CA TRP A 155 2.62 5.88 3.39
C TRP A 155 1.13 5.61 3.59
N CYS A 156 0.79 4.96 4.70
CA CYS A 156 -0.58 4.74 5.15
C CYS A 156 -1.03 5.92 6.03
N THR A 157 -2.06 6.64 5.60
CA THR A 157 -2.67 7.78 6.31
C THR A 157 -3.94 7.39 7.08
N TRP A 158 -4.52 6.21 6.84
CA TRP A 158 -5.70 5.71 7.54
C TRP A 158 -5.49 4.28 8.04
N GLN A 159 -5.26 4.15 9.35
CA GLN A 159 -4.93 2.88 9.99
C GLN A 159 -6.19 2.05 10.33
N VAL A 160 -6.88 1.55 9.30
CA VAL A 160 -8.17 0.87 9.46
C VAL A 160 -8.09 -0.46 10.22
N ASP A 161 -6.91 -1.08 10.30
CA ASP A 161 -6.67 -2.30 11.09
C ASP A 161 -6.89 -2.11 12.60
N ARG A 162 -6.76 -0.86 13.08
CA ARG A 162 -7.09 -0.47 14.47
C ARG A 162 -8.59 -0.32 14.72
N GLY A 163 -9.41 -0.36 13.67
CA GLY A 163 -10.83 0.00 13.74
C GLY A 163 -11.09 1.50 13.67
N ASP A 164 -10.12 2.30 13.21
CA ASP A 164 -10.24 3.74 13.12
C ASP A 164 -11.34 4.16 12.13
N ALA A 165 -12.31 4.92 12.62
CA ALA A 165 -13.44 5.41 11.82
C ALA A 165 -13.07 6.65 10.96
N LEU A 166 -11.90 7.25 11.19
CA LEU A 166 -11.34 8.41 10.47
C LEU A 166 -9.80 8.25 10.39
N PRO A 167 -9.11 8.96 9.47
CA PRO A 167 -7.64 8.93 9.41
C PRO A 167 -7.03 9.72 10.58
N LEU A 168 -6.79 9.05 11.71
CA LEU A 168 -6.30 9.67 12.94
C LEU A 168 -4.79 9.51 13.11
N GLY A 169 -4.13 10.59 13.55
CA GLY A 169 -2.71 10.57 13.94
C GLY A 169 -1.74 10.78 12.77
N ALA A 170 -0.49 10.40 12.98
CA ALA A 170 0.55 10.47 11.96
C ALA A 170 0.37 9.38 10.89
N PRO A 171 0.84 9.60 9.65
CA PRO A 171 0.96 8.53 8.68
C PRO A 171 1.96 7.47 9.16
N ALA A 172 1.78 6.24 8.75
CA ALA A 172 2.70 5.14 9.01
C ALA A 172 3.43 4.73 7.73
N LEU A 173 4.72 4.43 7.86
CA LEU A 173 5.47 3.79 6.79
C LEU A 173 5.05 2.32 6.72
N MET A 174 4.79 1.84 5.51
CA MET A 174 4.41 0.45 5.25
C MET A 174 5.50 -0.26 4.44
N VAL A 175 5.63 -1.56 4.66
CA VAL A 175 6.59 -2.44 3.98
C VAL A 175 5.88 -3.65 3.39
N SER A 176 6.46 -4.20 2.33
CA SER A 176 6.01 -5.46 1.71
C SER A 176 6.30 -6.66 2.63
N PRO A 177 5.54 -7.75 2.49
CA PRO A 177 5.85 -9.03 3.08
C PRO A 177 7.23 -9.52 2.62
N GLN A 178 7.92 -10.26 3.48
CA GLN A 178 9.22 -10.85 3.19
C GLN A 178 9.25 -12.31 3.67
N ALA A 179 10.22 -13.10 3.20
CA ALA A 179 10.39 -14.49 3.62
C ALA A 179 10.78 -14.65 5.10
N ALA A 180 11.37 -13.61 5.69
CA ALA A 180 11.86 -13.61 7.06
C ALA A 180 10.74 -13.27 8.06
N GLU A 181 10.72 -13.95 9.20
CA GLU A 181 9.89 -13.55 10.34
C GLU A 181 10.44 -12.28 10.99
N PRO A 182 9.60 -11.37 11.51
CA PRO A 182 8.13 -11.45 11.57
C PRO A 182 7.42 -10.88 10.32
N GLY A 183 8.12 -10.71 9.20
CA GLY A 183 7.62 -10.05 7.98
C GLY A 183 6.81 -10.95 7.04
N ARG A 184 6.47 -12.19 7.41
CA ARG A 184 5.63 -13.05 6.56
C ARG A 184 4.19 -12.58 6.58
N ALA A 185 3.53 -12.61 5.42
CA ALA A 185 2.10 -12.40 5.32
C ALA A 185 1.35 -13.50 6.11
N ARG A 186 0.36 -13.11 6.92
CA ARG A 186 -0.45 -14.08 7.66
C ARG A 186 -1.26 -14.95 6.71
N GLY A 187 -1.23 -16.26 6.95
CA GLY A 187 -1.88 -17.22 6.05
C GLY A 187 -3.42 -17.10 5.99
N ASP A 188 -4.07 -16.57 7.02
CA ASP A 188 -5.51 -16.28 6.99
C ASP A 188 -5.86 -15.13 6.04
N LEU A 189 -5.03 -14.07 6.01
CA LEU A 189 -5.18 -12.97 5.04
C LEU A 189 -5.00 -13.47 3.61
N VAL A 190 -3.95 -14.26 3.35
CA VAL A 190 -3.67 -14.81 2.02
C VAL A 190 -4.83 -15.70 1.55
N ARG A 191 -5.30 -16.63 2.38
CA ARG A 191 -6.47 -17.47 2.04
C ARG A 191 -7.73 -16.64 1.77
N GLY A 192 -8.00 -15.62 2.58
CA GLY A 192 -9.17 -14.76 2.40
C GLY A 192 -9.15 -14.02 1.07
N ARG A 193 -7.99 -13.52 0.64
CA ARG A 193 -7.78 -12.92 -0.70
C ARG A 193 -7.96 -13.96 -1.80
N ASP A 194 -7.29 -15.10 -1.68
CA ASP A 194 -7.28 -16.18 -2.67
C ASP A 194 -8.69 -16.71 -2.94
N GLU A 195 -9.48 -16.94 -1.88
CA GLU A 195 -10.89 -17.33 -1.97
C GLU A 195 -11.75 -16.25 -2.66
N ARG A 196 -11.52 -14.96 -2.35
CA ARG A 196 -12.29 -13.85 -2.91
C ARG A 196 -12.06 -13.65 -4.40
N TYR A 197 -10.82 -13.84 -4.87
CA TYR A 197 -10.44 -13.55 -6.25
C TYR A 197 -10.17 -14.79 -7.11
N GLY A 198 -10.35 -16.00 -6.56
CA GLY A 198 -10.06 -17.24 -7.28
C GLY A 198 -8.58 -17.38 -7.66
N VAL A 199 -7.69 -16.92 -6.78
CA VAL A 199 -6.24 -16.97 -6.94
C VAL A 199 -5.67 -18.16 -6.16
N ASP A 200 -4.62 -18.79 -6.68
CA ASP A 200 -3.84 -19.79 -5.94
C ASP A 200 -2.42 -19.26 -5.70
N SER A 201 -2.14 -18.75 -4.49
CA SER A 201 -0.80 -18.31 -4.09
C SER A 201 0.06 -19.42 -3.49
N SER A 202 -0.41 -20.67 -3.49
CA SER A 202 0.33 -21.80 -2.92
C SER A 202 1.57 -22.15 -3.75
N ALA A 203 2.37 -23.08 -3.22
CA ALA A 203 3.53 -23.64 -3.93
C ALA A 203 3.17 -24.39 -5.22
N GLY A 204 1.90 -24.71 -5.48
CA GLY A 204 1.43 -25.29 -6.75
C GLY A 204 0.87 -24.26 -7.74
N GLY A 205 0.61 -23.03 -7.29
CA GLY A 205 -0.02 -21.98 -8.09
C GLY A 205 0.95 -20.90 -8.53
N LEU A 206 0.62 -19.64 -8.26
CA LEU A 206 1.40 -18.47 -8.64
C LEU A 206 2.85 -18.53 -8.14
N LYS A 207 3.08 -19.03 -6.92
CA LYS A 207 4.44 -19.14 -6.40
C LYS A 207 5.32 -20.06 -7.23
N ALA A 208 4.77 -21.17 -7.74
CA ALA A 208 5.49 -22.02 -8.68
C ALA A 208 5.66 -21.37 -10.04
N ALA A 209 4.61 -20.72 -10.57
CA ALA A 209 4.66 -20.06 -11.87
C ALA A 209 5.70 -18.92 -11.93
N ARG A 210 6.05 -18.36 -10.77
CA ARG A 210 6.90 -17.17 -10.64
C ARG A 210 8.29 -17.44 -10.06
N VAL A 211 8.63 -18.70 -9.78
CA VAL A 211 9.91 -19.07 -9.13
C VAL A 211 11.14 -18.66 -9.96
N GLU A 212 11.04 -18.82 -11.28
CA GLU A 212 12.11 -18.50 -12.25
C GLU A 212 12.15 -17.02 -12.67
N MET A 213 11.30 -16.17 -12.09
CA MET A 213 11.34 -14.74 -12.39
C MET A 213 12.64 -14.13 -11.88
N GLU A 214 13.26 -13.32 -12.75
CA GLU A 214 14.44 -12.54 -12.39
C GLU A 214 14.14 -11.59 -11.24
N GLU A 215 15.01 -11.61 -10.23
CA GLU A 215 15.08 -10.62 -9.16
C GLU A 215 16.30 -9.73 -9.44
N PRO A 216 16.40 -8.54 -8.82
CA PRO A 216 17.68 -7.85 -8.75
C PRO A 216 18.75 -8.82 -8.21
N GLU A 217 19.93 -8.88 -8.85
CA GLU A 217 21.03 -9.76 -8.43
C GLU A 217 21.38 -9.59 -6.95
N TRP A 218 21.12 -8.40 -6.43
CA TRP A 218 21.24 -8.05 -5.03
C TRP A 218 20.13 -7.09 -4.63
N ILE A 219 19.36 -7.46 -3.61
CA ILE A 219 18.44 -6.54 -2.94
C ILE A 219 19.29 -5.65 -2.03
N ASN A 220 19.29 -4.35 -2.32
CA ASN A 220 20.07 -3.38 -1.56
C ASN A 220 19.67 -3.40 -0.07
N PRO A 221 20.65 -3.47 0.87
CA PRO A 221 20.43 -3.64 2.30
C PRO A 221 19.82 -2.42 2.99
N ASN A 222 19.79 -1.27 2.30
CA ASN A 222 19.05 -0.11 2.80
C ASN A 222 17.54 -0.29 2.57
N ALA A 223 17.11 -0.99 1.51
CA ALA A 223 15.71 -1.41 1.40
C ALA A 223 15.37 -2.49 2.43
N ASP A 224 14.09 -2.61 2.76
CA ASP A 224 13.61 -3.58 3.77
C ASP A 224 14.39 -3.44 5.09
N TYR A 225 14.72 -2.22 5.49
CA TYR A 225 15.71 -1.90 6.54
C TYR A 225 15.54 -2.73 7.83
N TRP A 226 14.29 -3.02 8.20
CA TRP A 226 13.92 -3.84 9.35
C TRP A 226 14.52 -5.25 9.31
N ARG A 227 14.74 -5.84 8.13
CA ARG A 227 15.19 -7.23 7.94
C ARG A 227 16.60 -7.46 8.46
N LEU A 228 17.47 -6.47 8.32
CA LEU A 228 18.86 -6.56 8.77
C LEU A 228 19.07 -5.95 10.16
N HIS A 229 18.22 -4.99 10.57
CA HIS A 229 18.45 -4.19 11.76
C HIS A 229 17.48 -4.48 12.91
N GLY A 230 16.38 -5.20 12.65
CA GLY A 230 15.32 -5.44 13.64
C GLY A 230 14.61 -4.15 14.11
N LYS A 231 14.70 -3.08 13.32
CA LYS A 231 14.14 -1.74 13.61
C LYS A 231 13.36 -1.21 12.43
N GLY A 232 12.20 -0.64 12.70
CA GLY A 232 11.39 0.07 11.73
C GLY A 232 11.39 1.59 11.95
N PHE A 233 10.71 2.29 11.06
CA PHE A 233 10.49 3.73 11.16
C PHE A 233 9.05 4.03 11.56
N ALA A 234 8.89 4.94 12.50
CA ALA A 234 7.61 5.47 12.94
C ALA A 234 7.63 7.00 12.77
N VAL A 235 6.48 7.59 12.45
CA VAL A 235 6.33 9.06 12.35
C VAL A 235 5.49 9.54 13.52
N ASP A 236 5.92 10.65 14.12
CA ASP A 236 5.19 11.34 15.18
C ASP A 236 4.84 12.77 14.77
N VAL A 237 3.72 13.28 15.29
CA VAL A 237 3.35 14.69 15.13
C VAL A 237 3.81 15.46 16.36
N VAL A 238 4.78 16.35 16.17
CA VAL A 238 5.35 17.21 17.20
C VAL A 238 4.98 18.67 16.97
N GLN A 239 4.85 19.44 18.05
CA GLN A 239 4.71 20.89 17.94
C GLN A 239 6.04 21.49 17.46
N ALA A 240 5.96 22.38 16.49
CA ALA A 240 7.10 23.13 15.99
C ALA A 240 6.80 24.63 16.01
N GLU A 241 7.83 25.45 16.20
CA GLU A 241 7.69 26.89 16.03
C GLU A 241 7.45 27.24 14.56
N MET A 242 6.50 28.15 14.32
CA MET A 242 6.22 28.64 12.98
C MET A 242 7.42 29.44 12.45
N LYS A 243 8.01 28.97 11.36
CA LYS A 243 9.06 29.70 10.65
C LYS A 243 8.47 31.00 10.10
N ARG A 244 9.13 32.13 10.37
CA ARG A 244 8.68 33.46 9.91
C ARG A 244 9.03 33.75 8.46
N HIS A 245 10.06 33.08 7.94
CA HIS A 245 10.54 33.24 6.58
C HIS A 245 10.85 31.86 6.00
N ALA A 246 10.49 31.65 4.73
CA ALA A 246 10.98 30.50 3.99
C ALA A 246 12.47 30.74 3.70
N PRO A 247 13.36 29.76 3.94
CA PRO A 247 14.70 29.82 3.39
C PRO A 247 14.56 29.93 1.87
N PHE A 248 15.04 31.04 1.29
CA PHE A 248 15.15 31.15 -0.15
C PHE A 248 16.27 30.21 -0.62
N PRO A 249 16.06 29.47 -1.72
CA PRO A 249 17.11 28.65 -2.32
C PRO A 249 18.30 29.50 -2.80
#